data_AF-A0A7S1DBD0-F1
#
_entry.id   AF-A0A7S1DBD0-F1
#
_cell.length_a   1.000
_cell.length_b   1.000
_cell.length_c   1.000
_cell.angle_alpha   90.00
_cell.angle_beta   90.00
_cell.angle_gamma   90.00
#
_symmetry.space_group_name_H-M   'P 1'
#
loop_
_entity.id
_entity.type
_entity.pdbx_description
1 polymer ?
#
loop_
_entity_poly.entity_id
_entity_poly.type
_entity_poly.pdbx_seq_one_letter_code
_entity_poly.pdbx_strand_id
1 'polypeptide(L)'
;RKVDPPVDFLRMRHIPPELWEYSAVNSTARWAERSVDALSRVKERTLSRGVGDMVVEEHDSDFEWTRQEAVTCLFWVKTVSLLQSAATTFEGSGPFSLLHTALTIPACPPAVAHMACLLFGGDLMLRDAQGRLPLHMAACRDWQTWDWRTEEEESAAAQLLRGESMNLLKTAIQVSPVLATRTTDNEGRLVLHHVIDTFVRACCKSTMMTTHNVAITSMLDVISELLKLNPESLERRDGRTKLYPFMQATACATDLKGISSPNGFPLPFPDEMPLSIAYLLLRENPALVQTGLE
;
A
#
# COMPACT_ATOMS: atom_id res chain seq x y z
N ARG A 1 5.77 -3.33 -30.08
CA ARG A 1 5.08 -4.31 -29.21
C ARG A 1 4.42 -3.52 -28.07
N LYS A 2 3.11 -3.63 -27.86
CA LYS A 2 2.47 -3.03 -26.67
C LYS A 2 3.07 -3.71 -25.46
N VAL A 3 3.74 -2.94 -24.62
CA VAL A 3 4.25 -3.39 -23.31
C VAL A 3 3.03 -3.67 -22.45
N ASP A 4 2.95 -4.86 -21.87
CA ASP A 4 1.94 -5.21 -20.87
C ASP A 4 2.57 -4.97 -19.48
N PRO A 5 2.30 -3.83 -18.82
CA PRO A 5 3.04 -3.41 -17.63
C PRO A 5 3.08 -4.46 -16.50
N PRO A 6 1.98 -5.19 -16.18
CA PRO A 6 2.00 -6.28 -15.20
C PRO A 6 3.03 -7.38 -15.52
N VAL A 7 3.15 -7.78 -16.79
CA VAL A 7 4.07 -8.85 -17.20
C VAL A 7 5.52 -8.40 -17.09
N ASP A 8 5.82 -7.13 -17.34
CA ASP A 8 7.17 -6.60 -17.21
C ASP A 8 7.56 -6.32 -15.75
N PHE A 9 6.61 -5.97 -14.87
CA PHE A 9 6.84 -5.97 -13.41
C PHE A 9 7.23 -7.37 -12.93
N LEU A 10 6.59 -8.43 -13.45
CA LEU A 10 6.96 -9.81 -13.15
C LEU A 10 8.36 -10.18 -13.67
N ARG A 11 8.82 -9.59 -14.78
CA ARG A 11 10.19 -9.78 -15.29
C ARG A 11 11.25 -8.98 -14.55
N MET A 12 10.87 -7.93 -13.83
CA MET A 12 11.78 -7.25 -12.88
C MET A 12 12.04 -8.07 -11.60
N ARG A 13 11.43 -9.26 -11.46
CA ARG A 13 11.72 -10.21 -10.38
C ARG A 13 13.13 -10.80 -10.42
N HIS A 14 13.96 -10.48 -11.42
CA HIS A 14 15.41 -10.58 -11.29
C HIS A 14 15.96 -9.49 -10.36
N ILE A 15 15.38 -9.44 -9.16
CA ILE A 15 15.98 -8.83 -7.99
C ILE A 15 17.33 -9.53 -7.83
N PRO A 16 18.47 -8.82 -7.85
CA PRO A 16 19.80 -9.43 -7.72
C PRO A 16 19.83 -10.50 -6.62
N PRO A 17 20.37 -11.70 -6.86
CA PRO A 17 20.34 -12.80 -5.89
C PRO A 17 20.99 -12.43 -4.54
N GLU A 18 21.87 -11.42 -4.52
CA GLU A 18 22.43 -10.82 -3.31
C GLU A 18 21.37 -10.19 -2.38
N LEU A 19 20.13 -10.04 -2.84
CA LEU A 19 18.98 -9.55 -2.09
C LEU A 19 18.09 -10.67 -1.55
N TRP A 20 18.29 -11.91 -2.02
CA TRP A 20 17.50 -13.09 -1.63
C TRP A 20 18.11 -13.83 -0.44
N GLU A 21 19.42 -13.68 -0.19
CA GLU A 21 20.13 -14.36 0.90
C GLU A 21 19.70 -13.92 2.32
N TYR A 22 18.86 -12.89 2.45
CA TYR A 22 18.34 -12.43 3.73
C TYR A 22 16.83 -12.62 3.81
N SER A 23 16.40 -13.83 4.19
CA SER A 23 14.98 -14.23 4.39
C SER A 23 14.26 -13.55 5.58
N ALA A 24 14.83 -12.49 6.15
CA ALA A 24 14.17 -11.72 7.20
C ALA A 24 13.30 -10.63 6.57
N VAL A 25 12.07 -10.45 7.05
CA VAL A 25 11.12 -9.37 6.68
C VAL A 25 11.75 -7.97 6.68
N ASN A 26 12.84 -7.77 7.44
CA ASN A 26 13.60 -6.53 7.51
C ASN A 26 14.55 -6.29 6.31
N SER A 27 14.78 -7.27 5.42
CA SER A 27 15.76 -7.16 4.33
C SER A 27 15.27 -6.27 3.19
N THR A 28 13.97 -6.33 2.86
CA THR A 28 13.37 -5.57 1.76
C THR A 28 13.26 -4.09 2.10
N ALA A 29 12.82 -3.75 3.31
CA ALA A 29 12.79 -2.37 3.80
C ALA A 29 14.20 -1.76 3.84
N ARG A 30 15.17 -2.46 4.42
CA ARG A 30 16.58 -2.01 4.45
C ARG A 30 17.18 -1.88 3.05
N TRP A 31 16.76 -2.71 2.10
CA TRP A 31 17.20 -2.56 0.71
C TRP A 31 16.60 -1.31 0.07
N ALA A 32 15.32 -1.05 0.29
CA ALA A 32 14.66 0.18 -0.18
C ALA A 32 15.37 1.41 0.38
N GLU A 33 15.63 1.46 1.70
CA GLU A 33 16.38 2.54 2.36
C GLU A 33 17.78 2.73 1.75
N ARG A 34 18.58 1.66 1.65
CA ARG A 34 19.92 1.74 1.02
C ARG A 34 19.88 2.21 -0.42
N SER A 35 18.84 1.83 -1.16
CA SER A 35 18.64 2.26 -2.54
C SER A 35 18.28 3.73 -2.61
N VAL A 36 17.42 4.22 -1.70
CA VAL A 36 17.08 5.64 -1.56
C VAL A 36 18.31 6.46 -1.20
N ASP A 37 19.15 5.98 -0.29
CA ASP A 37 20.41 6.65 0.07
C ASP A 37 21.35 6.76 -1.13
N ALA A 38 21.50 5.67 -1.90
CA ALA A 38 22.30 5.68 -3.12
C ALA A 38 21.77 6.67 -4.16
N LEU A 39 20.45 6.67 -4.41
CA LEU A 39 19.80 7.61 -5.32
C LEU A 39 19.96 9.07 -4.85
N SER A 40 19.86 9.30 -3.54
CA SER A 40 20.00 10.64 -2.94
C SER A 40 21.41 11.18 -3.10
N ARG A 41 22.45 10.35 -2.86
CA ARG A 41 23.85 10.73 -3.10
C ARG A 41 24.12 11.06 -4.57
N VAL A 42 23.59 10.25 -5.50
CA VAL A 42 23.73 10.51 -6.94
C VAL A 42 23.04 11.82 -7.32
N LYS A 43 21.83 12.06 -6.81
CA LYS A 43 21.08 13.31 -7.02
C LYS A 43 21.84 14.52 -6.49
N GLU A 44 22.35 14.46 -5.27
CA GLU A 44 23.10 15.56 -4.63
C GLU A 44 24.36 15.90 -5.43
N ARG A 45 25.17 14.89 -5.81
CA ARG A 45 26.36 15.10 -6.65
C ARG A 45 26.01 15.73 -8.01
N THR A 46 24.90 15.31 -8.62
CA THR A 46 24.45 15.85 -9.91
C THR A 46 23.97 17.30 -9.78
N LEU A 47 23.23 17.63 -8.72
CA LEU A 47 22.73 18.98 -8.47
C LEU A 47 23.86 19.96 -8.15
N SER A 48 24.84 19.56 -7.33
CA SER A 48 26.01 20.38 -7.00
C SER A 48 26.82 20.78 -8.23
N ARG A 49 26.77 19.99 -9.31
CA ARG A 49 27.44 20.30 -10.59
C ARG A 49 26.63 21.25 -11.46
N GLY A 50 25.30 21.13 -11.47
CA GLY A 50 24.41 21.87 -12.36
C GLY A 50 24.18 23.35 -12.01
N VAL A 51 24.50 23.79 -10.78
CA VAL A 51 24.26 25.17 -10.33
C VAL A 51 25.49 26.07 -10.50
N GLY A 52 26.68 25.50 -10.70
CA GLY A 52 27.95 26.24 -10.68
C GLY A 52 28.63 26.48 -12.03
N ASP A 53 28.40 25.65 -13.04
CA ASP A 53 29.26 25.62 -14.23
C ASP A 53 28.47 25.51 -15.54
N MET A 54 28.12 26.67 -16.10
CA MET A 54 27.93 26.83 -17.55
C MET A 54 29.22 27.33 -18.22
N VAL A 55 30.37 27.27 -17.53
CA VAL A 55 31.66 27.55 -18.17
C VAL A 55 32.11 26.27 -18.86
N VAL A 56 32.13 26.34 -20.19
CA VAL A 56 32.49 25.29 -21.12
C VAL A 56 33.98 24.98 -20.99
N GLU A 57 34.39 24.26 -19.94
CA GLU A 57 35.69 23.60 -19.90
C GLU A 57 35.47 22.08 -19.94
N GLU A 58 35.89 21.47 -21.04
CA GLU A 58 35.87 20.03 -21.35
C GLU A 58 36.79 19.19 -20.44
N HIS A 59 36.85 19.52 -19.14
CA HIS A 59 37.39 18.58 -18.17
C HIS A 59 36.30 17.57 -17.82
N ASP A 60 36.29 16.51 -18.63
CA ASP A 60 35.63 15.23 -18.38
C ASP A 60 36.23 14.61 -17.11
N SER A 61 35.93 15.22 -15.95
CA SER A 61 36.23 14.64 -14.65
C SER A 61 35.37 13.38 -14.56
N ASP A 62 35.99 12.23 -14.83
CA ASP A 62 35.39 10.90 -14.79
C ASP A 62 34.55 10.78 -13.52
N PHE A 63 33.23 10.85 -13.69
CA PHE A 63 32.33 10.61 -12.59
C PHE A 63 32.38 9.11 -12.33
N GLU A 64 33.09 8.71 -11.29
CA GLU A 64 33.12 7.30 -10.87
C GLU A 64 31.84 6.96 -10.10
N TRP A 65 30.97 6.19 -10.76
CA TRP A 65 29.84 5.55 -10.12
C TRP A 65 30.32 4.31 -9.40
N THR A 66 29.89 4.12 -8.14
CA THR A 66 29.99 2.78 -7.57
C THR A 66 29.09 1.83 -8.36
N ARG A 67 29.48 0.55 -8.47
CA ARG A 67 28.65 -0.47 -9.14
C ARG A 67 27.22 -0.50 -8.57
N GLN A 68 27.08 -0.34 -7.25
CA GLN A 68 25.78 -0.31 -6.59
C GLN A 68 24.93 0.88 -7.03
N GLU A 69 25.49 2.09 -7.07
CA GLU A 69 24.76 3.29 -7.51
C GLU A 69 24.30 3.18 -8.96
N ALA A 70 25.17 2.69 -9.86
CA ALA A 70 24.82 2.51 -11.27
C ALA A 70 23.64 1.53 -11.43
N VAL A 71 23.70 0.39 -10.74
CA VAL A 71 22.62 -0.62 -10.76
C VAL A 71 21.33 -0.05 -10.17
N THR A 72 21.39 0.63 -9.02
CA THR A 72 20.21 1.21 -8.37
C THR A 72 19.57 2.30 -9.23
N CYS A 73 20.36 3.18 -9.86
CA CYS A 73 19.83 4.21 -10.75
C CYS A 73 19.17 3.61 -12.00
N LEU A 74 19.82 2.64 -12.67
CA LEU A 74 19.23 1.98 -13.83
C LEU A 74 17.92 1.25 -13.46
N PHE A 75 17.92 0.56 -12.33
CA PHE A 75 16.73 -0.07 -11.78
C PHE A 75 15.62 0.96 -11.53
N TRP A 76 15.93 2.07 -10.89
CA TRP A 76 14.96 3.11 -10.56
C TRP A 76 14.40 3.80 -11.80
N VAL A 77 15.24 4.15 -12.78
CA VAL A 77 14.79 4.75 -14.05
C VAL A 77 13.81 3.84 -14.77
N LYS A 78 14.09 2.53 -14.82
CA LYS A 78 13.18 1.55 -15.40
C LYS A 78 11.87 1.44 -14.61
N THR A 79 11.96 1.45 -13.28
CA THR A 79 10.81 1.41 -12.37
C THR A 79 9.90 2.62 -12.56
N VAL A 80 10.48 3.83 -12.61
CA VAL A 80 9.76 5.08 -12.89
C VAL A 80 9.05 5.00 -14.24
N SER A 81 9.74 4.51 -15.28
CA SER A 81 9.14 4.36 -16.61
C SER A 81 7.95 3.40 -16.60
N LEU A 82 8.04 2.30 -15.86
CA LEU A 82 6.94 1.34 -15.71
C LEU A 82 5.78 1.91 -14.90
N LEU A 83 6.06 2.63 -13.82
CA LEU A 83 5.03 3.32 -13.04
C LEU A 83 4.33 4.39 -13.87
N GLN A 84 5.07 5.20 -14.64
CA GLN A 84 4.48 6.19 -15.56
C GLN A 84 3.60 5.52 -16.61
N SER A 85 4.09 4.43 -17.22
CA SER A 85 3.32 3.66 -18.19
C SER A 85 2.02 3.13 -17.57
N ALA A 86 2.09 2.56 -16.37
CA ALA A 86 0.91 2.06 -15.66
C ALA A 86 0.00 3.18 -15.13
N ALA A 87 0.50 4.40 -14.92
CA ALA A 87 -0.35 5.54 -14.60
C ALA A 87 -1.29 5.88 -15.77
N THR A 88 -0.85 5.67 -17.02
CA THR A 88 -1.68 5.94 -18.21
C THR A 88 -2.89 5.02 -18.36
N THR A 89 -2.89 3.86 -17.68
CA THR A 89 -4.02 2.92 -17.74
C THR A 89 -5.17 3.29 -16.81
N PHE A 90 -4.95 4.21 -15.86
CA PHE A 90 -6.01 4.67 -14.97
C PHE A 90 -6.78 5.82 -15.64
N GLU A 91 -7.92 5.49 -16.25
CA GLU A 91 -8.85 6.46 -16.84
C GLU A 91 -9.37 7.42 -15.75
N GLY A 92 -9.28 8.73 -16.01
CA GLY A 92 -9.77 9.78 -15.10
C GLY A 92 -8.70 10.43 -14.22
N SER A 93 -7.42 10.23 -14.52
CA SER A 93 -6.35 10.77 -13.68
C SER A 93 -6.10 12.26 -13.96
N GLY A 94 -6.30 13.07 -12.93
CA GLY A 94 -5.70 14.41 -12.85
C GLY A 94 -4.17 14.29 -12.76
N PRO A 95 -3.45 15.24 -12.13
CA PRO A 95 -2.02 15.10 -11.89
C PRO A 95 -1.75 13.94 -10.92
N PHE A 96 -1.69 12.72 -11.45
CA PHE A 96 -1.48 11.50 -10.69
C PHE A 96 0.01 11.38 -10.42
N SER A 97 0.41 11.53 -9.16
CA SER A 97 1.82 11.39 -8.82
C SER A 97 2.26 9.93 -8.94
N LEU A 98 3.54 9.73 -9.25
CA LEU A 98 4.19 8.41 -9.23
C LEU A 98 3.90 7.63 -7.94
N LEU A 99 3.77 8.35 -6.83
CA LEU A 99 3.48 7.80 -5.53
C LEU A 99 2.06 7.20 -5.43
N HIS A 100 1.04 7.88 -5.97
CA HIS A 100 -0.30 7.29 -6.06
C HIS A 100 -0.26 6.00 -6.88
N THR A 101 0.45 6.01 -8.00
CA THR A 101 0.59 4.83 -8.88
C THR A 101 1.24 3.66 -8.16
N ALA A 102 2.34 3.89 -7.47
CA ALA A 102 3.07 2.85 -6.76
C ALA A 102 2.22 2.19 -5.66
N LEU A 103 1.41 2.99 -4.94
CA LEU A 103 0.54 2.48 -3.88
C LEU A 103 -0.74 1.82 -4.40
N THR A 104 -1.23 2.26 -5.55
CA THR A 104 -2.47 1.74 -6.15
C THR A 104 -2.26 0.41 -6.88
N ILE A 105 -1.20 0.30 -7.70
CA ILE A 105 -1.04 -0.84 -8.61
C ILE A 105 -0.80 -2.11 -7.82
N PRO A 106 -1.69 -3.13 -7.91
CA PRO A 106 -1.49 -4.40 -7.22
C PRO A 106 -0.16 -5.06 -7.59
N ALA A 107 0.29 -4.94 -8.85
CA ALA A 107 1.57 -5.46 -9.37
C ALA A 107 2.84 -4.80 -8.80
N CYS A 108 2.74 -3.65 -8.13
CA CYS A 108 3.90 -2.91 -7.65
C CYS A 108 4.48 -3.58 -6.39
N PRO A 109 5.75 -4.01 -6.38
CA PRO A 109 6.37 -4.59 -5.18
C PRO A 109 6.39 -3.59 -4.02
N PRO A 110 6.15 -4.00 -2.76
CA PRO A 110 6.18 -3.09 -1.61
C PRO A 110 7.50 -2.36 -1.44
N ALA A 111 8.62 -3.01 -1.74
CA ALA A 111 9.94 -2.37 -1.66
C ALA A 111 10.04 -1.19 -2.64
N VAL A 112 9.48 -1.32 -3.85
CA VAL A 112 9.42 -0.23 -4.83
C VAL A 112 8.51 0.89 -4.34
N ALA A 113 7.34 0.54 -3.81
CA ALA A 113 6.42 1.55 -3.29
C ALA A 113 6.98 2.24 -2.02
N HIS A 114 7.74 1.54 -1.19
CA HIS A 114 8.48 2.10 -0.07
C HIS A 114 9.57 3.07 -0.57
N MET A 115 10.37 2.68 -1.56
CA MET A 115 11.32 3.61 -2.20
C MET A 115 10.60 4.86 -2.72
N ALA A 116 9.44 4.71 -3.35
CA ALA A 116 8.65 5.84 -3.81
C ALA A 116 8.19 6.74 -2.65
N CYS A 117 7.70 6.18 -1.53
CA CYS A 117 7.33 6.95 -0.34
C CYS A 117 8.51 7.77 0.22
N LEU A 118 9.71 7.18 0.24
CA LEU A 118 10.90 7.86 0.78
C LEU A 118 11.45 8.92 -0.18
N LEU A 119 11.49 8.65 -1.49
CA LEU A 119 11.99 9.60 -2.50
C LEU A 119 11.05 10.77 -2.74
N PHE A 120 9.74 10.54 -2.59
CA PHE A 120 8.69 11.51 -2.84
C PHE A 120 7.89 11.84 -1.57
N GLY A 121 8.56 11.96 -0.43
CA GLY A 121 7.89 12.27 0.85
C GLY A 121 7.08 13.57 0.83
N GLY A 122 7.50 14.56 0.03
CA GLY A 122 6.73 15.79 -0.19
C GLY A 122 5.38 15.58 -0.90
N ASP A 123 5.24 14.48 -1.64
CA ASP A 123 4.05 14.16 -2.43
C ASP A 123 2.99 13.39 -1.62
N LEU A 124 3.28 13.00 -0.36
CA LEU A 124 2.37 12.24 0.51
C LEU A 124 1.07 12.98 0.84
N MET A 125 1.07 14.31 0.68
CA MET A 125 -0.10 15.17 0.89
C MET A 125 -0.75 15.65 -0.41
N LEU A 126 -0.22 15.24 -1.58
CA LEU A 126 -0.87 15.56 -2.86
C LEU A 126 -2.15 14.76 -2.99
N ARG A 127 -3.21 15.41 -3.48
CA ARG A 127 -4.50 14.76 -3.72
C ARG A 127 -4.63 14.38 -5.18
N ASP A 128 -5.22 13.22 -5.44
CA ASP A 128 -5.67 12.86 -6.78
C ASP A 128 -6.96 13.60 -7.19
N ALA A 129 -7.51 13.28 -8.36
CA ALA A 129 -8.75 13.87 -8.87
C ALA A 129 -9.99 13.58 -7.99
N GLN A 130 -9.94 12.54 -7.15
CA GLN A 130 -10.97 12.17 -6.20
C GLN A 130 -10.69 12.73 -4.79
N GLY A 131 -9.69 13.62 -4.65
CA GLY A 131 -9.31 14.21 -3.37
C GLY A 131 -8.58 13.24 -2.45
N ARG A 132 -8.23 12.04 -2.92
CA ARG A 132 -7.58 10.99 -2.15
C ARG A 132 -6.09 11.28 -2.07
N LEU A 133 -5.52 11.04 -0.89
CA LEU A 133 -4.07 11.04 -0.68
C LEU A 133 -3.46 9.69 -1.08
N PRO A 134 -2.13 9.61 -1.29
CA PRO A 134 -1.42 8.34 -1.45
C PRO A 134 -1.76 7.31 -0.36
N LEU A 135 -1.92 7.75 0.89
CA LEU A 135 -2.32 6.86 2.00
C LEU A 135 -3.73 6.26 1.81
N HIS A 136 -4.67 6.98 1.20
CA HIS A 136 -5.98 6.42 0.84
C HIS A 136 -5.83 5.34 -0.24
N MET A 137 -4.93 5.55 -1.22
CA MET A 137 -4.68 4.55 -2.26
C MET A 137 -4.08 3.27 -1.69
N ALA A 138 -3.14 3.39 -0.74
CA ALA A 138 -2.60 2.24 -0.02
C ALA A 138 -3.68 1.48 0.77
N ALA A 139 -4.62 2.19 1.40
CA ALA A 139 -5.74 1.61 2.14
C ALA A 139 -6.77 0.91 1.23
N CYS A 140 -6.98 1.41 0.00
CA CYS A 140 -7.87 0.84 -1.00
C CYS A 140 -7.29 -0.37 -1.75
N ARG A 141 -6.00 -0.67 -1.57
CA ARG A 141 -5.33 -1.71 -2.34
C ARG A 141 -5.91 -3.08 -2.01
N ASP A 142 -6.24 -3.88 -3.01
CA ASP A 142 -6.77 -5.24 -2.79
C ASP A 142 -5.74 -6.14 -2.09
N TRP A 143 -5.96 -6.42 -0.81
CA TRP A 143 -5.11 -7.34 -0.04
C TRP A 143 -5.28 -8.80 -0.47
N GLN A 144 -6.30 -9.09 -1.27
CA GLN A 144 -6.66 -10.42 -1.73
C GLN A 144 -5.79 -10.91 -2.90
N THR A 145 -5.29 -10.00 -3.73
CA THR A 145 -4.60 -10.38 -4.98
C THR A 145 -3.25 -11.06 -4.78
N TRP A 146 -2.71 -11.08 -3.55
CA TRP A 146 -1.37 -11.60 -3.27
C TRP A 146 -1.32 -12.83 -2.35
N ASP A 147 -2.34 -13.07 -1.51
CA ASP A 147 -2.04 -13.73 -0.24
C ASP A 147 -2.61 -15.14 0.00
N TRP A 148 -3.46 -15.71 -0.85
CA TRP A 148 -4.23 -16.90 -0.40
C TRP A 148 -4.25 -18.13 -1.31
N ARG A 149 -3.30 -18.34 -2.24
CA ARG A 149 -3.29 -19.59 -3.02
C ARG A 149 -2.79 -20.80 -2.22
N THR A 150 -3.72 -21.75 -2.15
CA THR A 150 -3.75 -23.21 -1.94
C THR A 150 -2.46 -23.93 -1.56
N GLU A 151 -2.61 -24.85 -0.61
CA GLU A 151 -1.62 -25.71 0.07
C GLU A 151 -0.67 -26.53 -0.83
N GLU A 152 -0.71 -26.39 -2.16
CA GLU A 152 0.02 -27.25 -3.10
C GLU A 152 1.33 -26.66 -3.64
N GLU A 153 1.62 -25.36 -3.44
CA GLU A 153 2.91 -24.77 -3.85
C GLU A 153 3.62 -24.08 -2.68
N GLU A 154 4.45 -24.85 -1.95
CA GLU A 154 5.46 -24.38 -0.99
C GLU A 154 6.63 -23.62 -1.66
N SER A 155 6.35 -22.83 -2.71
CA SER A 155 7.41 -21.99 -3.26
C SER A 155 7.72 -20.88 -2.26
N ALA A 156 8.98 -20.79 -1.82
CA ALA A 156 9.47 -19.68 -0.99
C ALA A 156 9.13 -18.30 -1.61
N ALA A 157 9.00 -18.23 -2.95
CA ALA A 157 8.56 -17.03 -3.66
C ALA A 157 7.09 -16.66 -3.38
N ALA A 158 6.21 -17.64 -3.13
CA ALA A 158 4.81 -17.40 -2.76
C ALA A 158 4.68 -16.96 -1.30
N GLN A 159 5.55 -17.44 -0.41
CA GLN A 159 5.59 -17.00 1.00
C GLN A 159 6.11 -15.56 1.13
N LEU A 160 7.11 -15.17 0.33
CA LEU A 160 7.65 -13.80 0.31
C LEU A 160 6.60 -12.75 -0.06
N LEU A 161 5.65 -13.12 -0.91
CA LEU A 161 4.57 -12.24 -1.35
C LEU A 161 3.45 -12.08 -0.32
N ARG A 162 3.36 -12.96 0.69
CA ARG A 162 2.33 -12.89 1.73
C ARG A 162 2.60 -11.73 2.69
N GLY A 163 1.61 -10.88 2.92
CA GLY A 163 1.70 -9.73 3.83
C GLY A 163 2.41 -8.51 3.24
N GLU A 164 2.82 -8.57 1.99
CA GLU A 164 3.49 -7.47 1.28
C GLU A 164 2.61 -6.22 1.18
N SER A 165 1.32 -6.38 0.85
CA SER A 165 0.38 -5.25 0.75
C SER A 165 0.10 -4.61 2.11
N MET A 166 0.09 -5.40 3.17
CA MET A 166 -0.09 -4.91 4.54
C MET A 166 1.16 -4.18 5.04
N ASN A 167 2.35 -4.75 4.79
CA ASN A 167 3.62 -4.08 5.09
C ASN A 167 3.72 -2.75 4.33
N LEU A 168 3.27 -2.71 3.08
CA LEU A 168 3.20 -1.47 2.32
C LEU A 168 2.29 -0.43 3.00
N LEU A 169 1.11 -0.82 3.45
CA LEU A 169 0.23 0.09 4.17
C LEU A 169 0.86 0.56 5.50
N LYS A 170 1.48 -0.34 6.27
CA LYS A 170 2.24 0.03 7.49
C LYS A 170 3.32 1.05 7.19
N THR A 171 4.13 0.82 6.16
CA THR A 171 5.14 1.77 5.69
C THR A 171 4.52 3.08 5.26
N ALA A 172 3.43 3.06 4.49
CA ALA A 172 2.74 4.28 4.07
C ALA A 172 2.23 5.07 5.28
N ILE A 173 1.68 4.40 6.31
CA ILE A 173 1.25 5.02 7.57
C ILE A 173 2.45 5.65 8.31
N GLN A 174 3.56 4.92 8.41
CA GLN A 174 4.76 5.37 9.13
C GLN A 174 5.44 6.58 8.50
N VAL A 175 5.47 6.65 7.16
CA VAL A 175 6.13 7.74 6.43
C VAL A 175 5.15 8.92 6.21
N SER A 176 3.84 8.67 6.21
CA SER A 176 2.84 9.73 6.02
C SER A 176 2.77 10.70 7.20
N PRO A 177 2.58 12.02 6.97
CA PRO A 177 2.26 12.94 8.03
C PRO A 177 0.97 12.54 8.76
N VAL A 178 0.89 12.79 10.07
CA VAL A 178 -0.32 12.50 10.88
C VAL A 178 -1.57 13.16 10.28
N LEU A 179 -1.43 14.33 9.66
CA LEU A 179 -2.54 15.02 8.99
C LEU A 179 -3.18 14.20 7.85
N ALA A 180 -2.42 13.28 7.24
CA ALA A 180 -2.94 12.42 6.17
C ALA A 180 -4.07 11.50 6.66
N THR A 181 -4.00 10.99 7.89
CA THR A 181 -5.05 10.12 8.47
C THR A 181 -6.34 10.87 8.84
N ARG A 182 -6.25 12.20 8.96
CA ARG A 182 -7.37 13.11 9.26
C ARG A 182 -8.03 13.71 8.02
N THR A 183 -7.35 13.60 6.88
CA THR A 183 -7.81 14.15 5.61
C THR A 183 -8.86 13.25 5.00
N THR A 184 -9.99 13.80 4.56
CA THR A 184 -10.98 13.07 3.77
C THR A 184 -10.78 13.28 2.28
N ASP A 185 -11.17 12.26 1.51
CA ASP A 185 -11.38 12.36 0.07
C ASP A 185 -12.66 13.14 -0.29
N ASN A 186 -12.96 13.25 -1.58
CA ASN A 186 -14.14 13.97 -2.09
C ASN A 186 -15.47 13.29 -1.71
N GLU A 187 -15.46 12.00 -1.36
CA GLU A 187 -16.63 11.28 -0.85
C GLU A 187 -16.80 11.49 0.66
N GLY A 188 -15.92 12.27 1.31
CA GLY A 188 -15.94 12.51 2.75
C GLY A 188 -15.45 11.30 3.56
N ARG A 189 -14.67 10.40 2.95
CA ARG A 189 -14.16 9.18 3.58
C ARG A 189 -12.73 9.40 4.06
N LEU A 190 -12.49 9.09 5.33
CA LEU A 190 -11.14 8.94 5.89
C LEU A 190 -10.47 7.63 5.45
N VAL A 191 -9.14 7.58 5.59
CA VAL A 191 -8.31 6.37 5.41
C VAL A 191 -8.86 5.17 6.18
N LEU A 192 -9.30 5.35 7.43
CA LEU A 192 -9.86 4.27 8.25
C LEU A 192 -11.05 3.57 7.57
N HIS A 193 -11.94 4.32 6.93
CA HIS A 193 -13.12 3.75 6.25
C HIS A 193 -12.73 2.90 5.05
N HIS A 194 -11.67 3.28 4.32
CA HIS A 194 -11.15 2.48 3.21
C HIS A 194 -10.48 1.21 3.72
N VAL A 195 -9.67 1.30 4.79
CA VAL A 195 -9.03 0.13 5.41
C VAL A 195 -10.07 -0.87 5.88
N ILE A 196 -11.14 -0.43 6.56
CA ILE A 196 -12.21 -1.32 7.03
C ILE A 196 -12.91 -2.00 5.86
N ASP A 197 -13.28 -1.26 4.81
CA ASP A 197 -13.95 -1.84 3.64
C ASP A 197 -13.07 -2.88 2.94
N THR A 198 -11.80 -2.53 2.66
CA THR A 198 -10.83 -3.43 2.04
C THR A 198 -10.56 -4.67 2.92
N PHE A 199 -10.41 -4.49 4.24
CA PHE A 199 -10.14 -5.57 5.18
C PHE A 199 -11.32 -6.53 5.27
N VAL A 200 -12.54 -6.02 5.47
CA VAL A 200 -13.74 -6.86 5.53
C VAL A 200 -13.89 -7.63 4.22
N ARG A 201 -13.77 -6.97 3.06
CA ARG A 201 -13.76 -7.65 1.76
C ARG A 201 -12.70 -8.74 1.73
N ALA A 202 -11.46 -8.46 2.14
CA ALA A 202 -10.35 -9.43 2.17
C ALA A 202 -10.69 -10.68 2.98
N CYS A 203 -11.22 -10.50 4.19
CA CYS A 203 -11.65 -11.58 5.06
C CYS A 203 -12.76 -12.43 4.44
N CYS A 204 -13.78 -11.78 3.87
CA CYS A 204 -14.95 -12.47 3.32
C CYS A 204 -14.60 -13.35 2.12
N LYS A 205 -13.58 -12.97 1.34
CA LYS A 205 -13.14 -13.77 0.18
C LYS A 205 -12.14 -14.86 0.53
N SER A 206 -11.54 -14.83 1.72
CA SER A 206 -10.54 -15.83 2.11
C SER A 206 -11.23 -17.05 2.74
N THR A 207 -11.34 -18.12 1.96
CA THR A 207 -12.04 -19.37 2.31
C THR A 207 -11.30 -20.30 3.28
N MET A 208 -10.08 -19.95 3.72
CA MET A 208 -9.13 -20.91 4.33
C MET A 208 -8.86 -20.65 5.82
N MET A 209 -9.57 -21.36 6.71
CA MET A 209 -9.65 -21.13 8.18
C MET A 209 -8.34 -21.14 9.00
N THR A 210 -7.25 -21.76 8.54
CA THR A 210 -6.10 -22.08 9.42
C THR A 210 -5.01 -21.01 9.49
N THR A 211 -4.79 -20.23 8.42
CA THR A 211 -3.76 -19.16 8.37
C THR A 211 -4.33 -17.77 8.67
N HIS A 212 -5.63 -17.69 8.90
CA HIS A 212 -6.39 -16.46 9.15
C HIS A 212 -5.86 -15.69 10.36
N ASN A 213 -5.60 -16.35 11.50
CA ASN A 213 -5.31 -15.65 12.75
C ASN A 213 -4.13 -14.67 12.66
N VAL A 214 -3.06 -15.03 11.95
CA VAL A 214 -1.87 -14.16 11.83
C VAL A 214 -2.15 -12.93 10.98
N ALA A 215 -2.82 -13.10 9.83
CA ALA A 215 -3.16 -11.98 8.96
C ALA A 215 -4.19 -11.06 9.61
N ILE A 216 -5.21 -11.62 10.27
CA ILE A 216 -6.21 -10.86 11.03
C ILE A 216 -5.52 -10.01 12.09
N THR A 217 -4.68 -10.64 12.92
CA THR A 217 -3.98 -9.93 14.00
C THR A 217 -3.16 -8.78 13.43
N SER A 218 -2.43 -9.03 12.34
CA SER A 218 -1.60 -8.02 11.71
C SER A 218 -2.41 -6.87 11.09
N MET A 219 -3.63 -7.14 10.62
CA MET A 219 -4.55 -6.13 10.09
C MET A 219 -5.24 -5.34 11.21
N LEU A 220 -5.59 -6.00 12.31
CA LEU A 220 -6.06 -5.34 13.53
C LEU A 220 -4.96 -4.43 14.12
N ASP A 221 -3.68 -4.82 14.01
CA ASP A 221 -2.56 -3.96 14.38
C ASP A 221 -2.52 -2.68 13.53
N VAL A 222 -2.73 -2.80 12.21
CA VAL A 222 -2.80 -1.63 11.30
C VAL A 222 -3.94 -0.70 11.68
N ILE A 223 -5.14 -1.24 11.95
CA ILE A 223 -6.27 -0.43 12.42
C ILE A 223 -5.92 0.25 13.74
N SER A 224 -5.32 -0.48 14.68
CA SER A 224 -4.90 0.08 15.97
C SER A 224 -3.87 1.20 15.81
N GLU A 225 -2.92 1.08 14.87
CA GLU A 225 -1.98 2.14 14.53
C GLU A 225 -2.68 3.38 13.96
N LEU A 226 -3.64 3.20 13.04
CA LEU A 226 -4.43 4.32 12.51
C LEU A 226 -5.25 5.03 13.58
N LEU A 227 -5.85 4.27 14.51
CA LEU A 227 -6.62 4.82 15.61
C LEU A 227 -5.74 5.60 16.59
N LYS A 228 -4.51 5.14 16.87
CA LYS A 228 -3.55 5.92 17.66
C LYS A 228 -3.20 7.25 17.00
N LEU A 229 -3.11 7.30 15.67
CA LEU A 229 -2.81 8.52 14.93
C LEU A 229 -4.02 9.45 14.80
N ASN A 230 -5.24 8.90 14.74
CA ASN A 230 -6.48 9.66 14.61
C ASN A 230 -7.65 9.01 15.37
N PRO A 231 -7.75 9.19 16.70
CA PRO A 231 -8.85 8.61 17.50
C PRO A 231 -10.23 9.14 17.11
N GLU A 232 -10.31 10.42 16.70
CA GLU A 232 -11.55 11.09 16.26
C GLU A 232 -12.16 10.45 15.00
N SER A 233 -11.40 9.63 14.28
CA SER A 233 -11.92 8.88 13.12
C SER A 233 -13.05 7.93 13.48
N LEU A 234 -13.13 7.45 14.72
CA LEU A 234 -14.20 6.59 15.21
C LEU A 234 -15.56 7.30 15.31
N GLU A 235 -15.53 8.60 15.59
CA GLU A 235 -16.72 9.44 15.75
C GLU A 235 -17.16 10.09 14.43
N ARG A 236 -16.38 9.88 13.37
CA ARG A 236 -16.71 10.41 12.04
C ARG A 236 -17.45 9.37 11.24
N ARG A 237 -18.61 9.76 10.70
CA ARG A 237 -19.37 8.91 9.76
C ARG A 237 -18.69 8.91 8.39
N ASP A 238 -18.66 7.75 7.76
CA ASP A 238 -18.23 7.57 6.38
C ASP A 238 -19.08 8.44 5.46
N GLY A 239 -18.47 9.31 4.66
CA GLY A 239 -19.22 10.27 3.86
C GLY A 239 -20.12 9.62 2.80
N ARG A 240 -19.82 8.39 2.37
CA ARG A 240 -20.61 7.61 1.41
C ARG A 240 -21.74 6.83 2.07
N THR A 241 -21.43 5.96 3.04
CA THR A 241 -22.44 5.08 3.67
C THR A 241 -23.20 5.77 4.81
N LYS A 242 -22.70 6.90 5.32
CA LYS A 242 -23.18 7.61 6.52
C LYS A 242 -23.12 6.77 7.80
N LEU A 243 -22.36 5.67 7.78
CA LEU A 243 -22.18 4.77 8.92
C LEU A 243 -20.91 5.13 9.71
N TYR A 244 -20.93 4.86 11.01
CA TYR A 244 -19.70 4.86 11.80
C TYR A 244 -18.81 3.67 11.40
N PRO A 245 -17.49 3.73 11.64
CA PRO A 245 -16.54 2.67 11.29
C PRO A 245 -16.96 1.26 11.73
N PHE A 246 -17.45 1.10 12.97
CA PHE A 246 -17.90 -0.21 13.48
C PHE A 246 -19.16 -0.71 12.78
N MET A 247 -20.09 0.18 12.43
CA MET A 247 -21.28 -0.16 11.67
C MET A 247 -20.93 -0.51 10.23
N GLN A 248 -20.00 0.24 9.63
CA GLN A 248 -19.50 -0.02 8.28
C GLN A 248 -18.86 -1.41 8.18
N ALA A 249 -18.08 -1.82 9.19
CA ALA A 249 -17.49 -3.15 9.23
C ALA A 249 -18.56 -4.25 9.17
N THR A 250 -19.62 -4.12 9.97
CA THR A 250 -20.75 -5.06 9.98
C THR A 250 -21.53 -5.02 8.66
N ALA A 251 -21.87 -3.82 8.18
CA ALA A 251 -22.65 -3.64 6.95
C ALA A 251 -21.94 -4.21 5.72
N CYS A 252 -20.64 -3.98 5.59
CA CYS A 252 -19.82 -4.52 4.49
C CYS A 252 -19.82 -6.06 4.51
N ALA A 253 -19.74 -6.68 5.69
CA ALA A 253 -19.80 -8.13 5.80
C ALA A 253 -21.18 -8.71 5.46
N THR A 254 -22.26 -8.04 5.87
CA THR A 254 -23.62 -8.45 5.53
C THR A 254 -23.88 -8.37 4.02
N ASP A 255 -23.42 -7.29 3.36
CA ASP A 255 -23.54 -7.12 1.91
C ASP A 255 -22.86 -8.26 1.14
N LEU A 256 -21.67 -8.67 1.61
CA LEU A 256 -20.92 -9.77 1.00
C LEU A 256 -21.55 -11.16 1.20
N LYS A 257 -22.33 -11.37 2.28
CA LYS A 257 -23.11 -12.61 2.45
C LYS A 257 -24.25 -12.74 1.43
N GLY A 258 -24.78 -11.61 0.95
CA GLY A 258 -25.84 -11.60 -0.07
C GLY A 258 -25.34 -12.02 -1.46
N ILE A 259 -24.03 -11.91 -1.70
CA ILE A 259 -23.41 -12.35 -2.95
C ILE A 259 -23.27 -13.87 -2.90
N SER A 260 -24.32 -14.55 -3.36
CA SER A 260 -24.33 -16.00 -3.51
C SER A 260 -23.13 -16.42 -4.38
N SER A 261 -22.40 -17.45 -3.95
CA SER A 261 -21.37 -18.06 -4.79
C SER A 261 -21.99 -18.42 -6.15
N PRO A 262 -21.28 -18.24 -7.28
CA PRO A 262 -21.78 -18.64 -8.60
C PRO A 262 -22.22 -20.11 -8.65
N ASN A 263 -21.72 -20.94 -7.71
CA ASN A 263 -22.09 -22.35 -7.58
C ASN A 263 -23.31 -22.61 -6.67
N GLY A 264 -23.99 -21.57 -6.18
CA GLY A 264 -25.21 -21.68 -5.35
C GLY A 264 -24.99 -22.21 -3.93
N PHE A 265 -23.76 -22.59 -3.57
CA PHE A 265 -23.43 -23.01 -2.21
C PHE A 265 -23.10 -21.78 -1.34
N PRO A 266 -23.74 -21.62 -0.18
CA PRO A 266 -23.32 -20.61 0.78
C PRO A 266 -21.87 -20.91 1.17
N LEU A 267 -21.00 -19.92 0.97
CA LEU A 267 -19.61 -20.04 1.44
C LEU A 267 -19.68 -20.17 2.98
N PRO A 268 -18.93 -21.12 3.58
CA PRO A 268 -18.81 -21.21 5.02
C PRO A 268 -18.15 -19.92 5.52
N PHE A 269 -18.99 -18.98 5.92
CA PHE A 269 -18.57 -17.66 6.33
C PHE A 269 -18.24 -17.72 7.82
N PRO A 270 -17.01 -17.40 8.24
CA PRO A 270 -16.72 -17.26 9.65
C PRO A 270 -17.49 -16.05 10.19
N ASP A 271 -18.64 -16.28 10.79
CA ASP A 271 -19.51 -15.23 11.35
C ASP A 271 -18.78 -14.34 12.38
N GLU A 272 -17.73 -14.87 13.00
CA GLU A 272 -16.94 -14.23 14.04
C GLU A 272 -16.02 -13.10 13.54
N MET A 273 -15.70 -13.09 12.25
CA MET A 273 -14.64 -12.26 11.70
C MET A 273 -15.00 -10.77 11.58
N PRO A 274 -16.10 -10.39 10.92
CA PRO A 274 -16.57 -9.00 10.92
C PRO A 274 -16.87 -8.49 12.33
N LEU A 275 -17.36 -9.37 13.20
CA LEU A 275 -17.63 -9.06 14.60
C LEU A 275 -16.35 -8.72 15.36
N SER A 276 -15.21 -9.34 15.02
CA SER A 276 -13.92 -9.03 15.64
C SER A 276 -13.46 -7.60 15.34
N ILE A 277 -13.68 -7.11 14.12
CA ILE A 277 -13.36 -5.72 13.73
C ILE A 277 -14.30 -4.75 14.46
N ALA A 278 -15.61 -5.01 14.42
CA ALA A 278 -16.59 -4.17 15.11
C ALA A 278 -16.32 -4.12 16.62
N TYR A 279 -16.01 -5.26 17.24
CA TYR A 279 -15.66 -5.35 18.65
C TYR A 279 -14.38 -4.60 18.98
N LEU A 280 -13.33 -4.72 18.17
CA LEU A 280 -12.10 -3.92 18.33
C LEU A 280 -12.42 -2.43 18.35
N LEU A 281 -13.17 -1.94 17.36
CA LEU A 281 -13.51 -0.52 17.23
C LEU A 281 -14.36 -0.03 18.41
N LEU A 282 -15.32 -0.84 18.88
CA LEU A 282 -16.13 -0.53 20.06
C LEU A 282 -15.33 -0.61 21.37
N ARG A 283 -14.30 -1.46 21.45
CA ARG A 283 -13.43 -1.53 22.62
C ARG A 283 -12.59 -0.28 22.77
N GLU A 284 -12.11 0.28 21.65
CA GLU A 284 -11.34 1.53 21.65
C GLU A 284 -12.21 2.74 22.05
N ASN A 285 -13.50 2.75 21.71
CA ASN A 285 -14.44 3.76 22.19
C ASN A 285 -15.84 3.19 22.46
N PRO A 286 -16.13 2.74 23.69
CA PRO A 286 -17.43 2.17 24.05
C PRO A 286 -18.61 3.15 23.98
N ALA A 287 -18.34 4.47 24.02
CA ALA A 287 -19.40 5.48 23.95
C ALA A 287 -20.14 5.47 22.60
N LEU A 288 -19.51 4.95 21.55
CA LEU A 288 -20.11 4.82 20.22
C LEU A 288 -21.38 3.97 20.19
N VAL A 289 -21.53 3.03 21.14
CA VAL A 289 -22.74 2.20 21.25
C VAL A 289 -23.97 3.08 21.50
N GLN A 290 -23.84 4.15 22.29
CA GLN A 290 -24.95 5.06 22.58
C GLN A 290 -25.31 5.88 21.35
N THR A 291 -24.31 6.41 20.65
CA THR A 291 -24.50 7.22 19.42
C THR A 291 -25.07 6.43 18.25
N GLY A 292 -25.02 5.10 18.30
CA GLY A 292 -25.59 4.24 17.26
C GLY A 292 -27.07 3.93 17.42
N LEU A 293 -27.65 4.23 18.59
CA LEU A 293 -29.06 4.00 18.89
C LEU A 293 -29.95 5.22 18.58
N GLU A 294 -29.33 6.38 18.33
CA GLU A 294 -29.97 7.65 17.94
C GLU A 294 -30.06 7.80 16.42
#